data_AF-A0A8S2Z253-F1
#
_entry.id   AF-A0A8S2Z253-F1
#
_cell.length_a   1.000
_cell.length_b   1.000
_cell.length_c   1.000
_cell.angle_alpha   90.00
_cell.angle_beta   90.00
_cell.angle_gamma   90.00
#
_symmetry.space_group_name_H-M   'P 1'
#
loop_
_entity.id
_entity.type
_entity.pdbx_description
1 polymer ?
#
loop_
_entity_poly.entity_id
_entity_poly.type
_entity_poly.pdbx_seq_one_letter_code
_entity_poly.pdbx_strand_id
1 'polypeptide(L)' 'MCENQDDRCINLIRDNFANKRVFLITSGGLGQKIVPTIHELPQVYAIYIYCVNVKFHSEWAKQYTK' A
#
# COMPACT_ATOMS: atom_id res chain seq x y z
N MET A 1 -2.06 -23.28 4.84
CA MET A 1 -1.60 -22.15 5.68
C MET A 1 -2.49 -20.97 5.35
N CYS A 2 -3.12 -20.31 6.33
CA CYS A 2 -3.94 -19.13 6.07
C CYS A 2 -3.00 -17.96 5.77
N GLU A 3 -2.93 -17.55 4.51
CA GLU A 3 -2.16 -16.37 4.12
C GLU A 3 -2.80 -15.13 4.77
N ASN A 4 -1.99 -14.33 5.48
CA ASN A 4 -2.48 -13.11 6.08
C ASN A 4 -2.83 -12.11 4.95
N GLN A 5 -3.89 -11.31 5.12
CA GLN A 5 -4.36 -10.42 4.04
C GLN A 5 -3.28 -9.43 3.58
N ASP A 6 -2.41 -9.05 4.51
CA ASP A 6 -1.26 -8.17 4.29
C ASP A 6 -0.28 -8.80 3.28
N ASP A 7 0.15 -10.04 3.53
CA ASP A 7 1.10 -10.79 2.69
C ASP A 7 0.54 -11.02 1.29
N ARG A 8 -0.74 -11.43 1.21
CA ARG A 8 -1.41 -11.65 -0.07
C ARG A 8 -1.43 -10.38 -0.93
N CYS A 9 -1.68 -9.21 -0.32
CA CYS A 9 -1.68 -7.94 -1.04
C CYS A 9 -0.28 -7.60 -1.57
N ILE A 10 0.74 -7.76 -0.74
CA ILE A 10 2.14 -7.51 -1.11
C ILE A 10 2.57 -8.42 -2.26
N ASN A 11 2.30 -9.72 -2.16
CA ASN A 11 2.65 -10.72 -3.17
C ASN A 11 1.95 -10.44 -4.50
N LEU A 12 0.67 -10.06 -4.49
CA LEU A 12 -0.04 -9.67 -5.70
C LEU A 12 0.63 -8.48 -6.42
N ILE A 13 1.04 -7.44 -5.67
CA ILE A 13 1.69 -6.26 -6.25
C ILE A 13 3.08 -6.60 -6.79
N ARG A 14 3.84 -7.44 -6.07
CA ARG A 14 5.20 -7.83 -6.44
C ARG A 14 5.22 -8.77 -7.64
N ASP A 15 4.47 -9.86 -7.56
CA ASP A 15 4.64 -11.00 -8.46
C ASP A 15 3.65 -10.94 -9.62
N ASN A 16 2.37 -10.73 -9.32
CA ASN A 16 1.31 -10.75 -10.33
C ASN A 16 1.22 -9.44 -11.13
N PHE A 17 1.76 -8.34 -10.58
CA PHE A 17 1.72 -7.01 -11.18
C PHE A 17 3.11 -6.39 -11.42
N ALA A 18 4.18 -7.19 -11.41
CA ALA A 18 5.56 -6.72 -11.64
C ALA A 18 5.71 -5.77 -12.85
N ASN A 19 5.02 -6.07 -13.96
CA ASN A 19 5.09 -5.33 -15.22
C ASN A 19 3.86 -4.45 -15.49
N LYS A 20 3.02 -4.19 -14.48
CA LYS A 20 1.81 -3.37 -14.63
C LYS A 20 1.89 -2.17 -13.71
N ARG A 21 1.44 -1.02 -14.19
CA ARG A 21 1.32 0.17 -13.33
C ARG A 21 0.17 -0.01 -12.33
N VAL A 22 0.48 0.11 -11.05
CA VAL A 22 -0.46 -0.09 -9.94
C VAL A 22 -0.82 1.25 -9.31
N PHE A 23 -2.13 1.46 -9.15
CA PHE A 23 -2.70 2.49 -8.27
C PHE A 23 -3.38 1.75 -7.13
N LEU A 24 -2.90 1.93 -5.90
CA LEU A 24 -3.43 1.23 -4.74
C LEU A 24 -4.43 2.12 -3.99
N ILE A 25 -5.60 1.57 -3.69
CA ILE A 25 -6.53 2.15 -2.71
C ILE A 25 -6.61 1.19 -1.54
N THR A 26 -6.28 1.67 -0.34
CA THR A 26 -6.24 0.85 0.87
C THR A 26 -6.90 1.55 2.04
N SER A 27 -7.31 0.79 3.07
CA SER A 27 -7.78 1.39 4.32
C SER A 27 -6.61 1.97 5.11
N GLY A 28 -6.88 2.90 6.03
CA GLY A 28 -5.86 3.42 6.94
C GLY A 28 -5.07 2.33 7.67
N GLY A 29 -5.78 1.41 8.33
CA GLY A 29 -5.15 0.34 9.12
C GLY A 29 -4.37 -0.68 8.29
N LEU A 30 -4.88 -1.09 7.12
CA LEU A 30 -4.13 -1.98 6.23
C LEU A 30 -2.94 -1.24 5.59
N GLY A 31 -3.15 0.00 5.17
CA GLY A 31 -2.14 0.87 4.59
C GLY A 31 -0.92 1.00 5.50
N GLN A 32 -1.12 1.23 6.80
CA GLN A 32 -0.03 1.29 7.77
C GLN A 32 0.86 0.05 7.80
N LYS A 33 0.33 -1.12 7.45
CA LYS A 33 1.09 -2.36 7.42
C LYS A 33 1.79 -2.60 6.09
N ILE A 34 1.12 -2.33 4.97
CA ILE A 34 1.62 -2.72 3.63
C ILE A 34 2.44 -1.63 2.95
N VAL A 35 2.08 -0.35 3.14
CA VAL A 35 2.74 0.79 2.46
C VAL A 35 4.25 0.83 2.70
N PRO A 36 4.77 0.63 3.93
CA PRO A 36 6.21 0.61 4.19
C PRO A 36 6.98 -0.39 3.33
N THR A 37 6.32 -1.45 2.88
CA THR A 37 6.94 -2.56 2.14
C THR A 37 6.84 -2.41 0.62
N ILE A 38 5.90 -1.58 0.13
CA ILE A 38 5.57 -1.49 -1.30
C ILE A 38 5.79 -0.10 -1.90
N HIS A 39 5.96 0.96 -1.09
CA HIS A 39 6.03 2.33 -1.63
C HIS A 39 7.23 2.57 -2.55
N GLU A 40 8.32 1.81 -2.41
CA GLU A 40 9.50 1.93 -3.28
C GLU A 40 9.39 1.11 -4.57
N LEU A 41 8.39 0.25 -4.67
CA LEU A 41 8.23 -0.62 -5.84
C LEU A 41 7.98 0.23 -7.09
N PRO A 42 8.78 0.08 -8.17
CA PRO A 42 8.68 0.92 -9.36
C PRO A 42 7.30 0.87 -10.02
N GLN A 43 6.62 -0.28 -9.93
CA GLN A 43 5.29 -0.48 -10.48
C GLN A 43 4.19 0.24 -9.71
N VAL A 44 4.43 0.61 -8.44
CA VAL A 44 3.48 1.37 -7.61
C VAL A 44 3.62 2.84 -7.95
N TYR A 45 2.61 3.37 -8.64
CA TYR A 45 2.62 4.76 -9.09
C TYR A 45 2.01 5.71 -8.06
N ALA A 46 0.92 5.32 -7.41
CA ALA A 46 0.25 6.15 -6.41
C ALA A 46 -0.47 5.28 -5.38
N ILE A 47 -0.59 5.80 -4.16
CA ILE A 47 -1.29 5.15 -3.05
C ILE A 47 -2.32 6.12 -2.46
N TYR A 48 -3.58 5.69 -2.41
CA TYR A 48 -4.68 6.44 -1.80
C TYR A 48 -5.15 5.74 -0.53
N ILE A 49 -5.18 6.49 0.57
CA ILE A 49 -5.58 5.97 1.89
C ILE A 49 -7.02 6.39 2.17
N TYR A 50 -7.94 5.43 2.13
CA TYR A 50 -9.32 5.60 2.56
C TYR A 50 -9.40 5.45 4.09
N CYS A 51 -9.71 6.54 4.80
CA CYS A 51 -9.73 6.53 6.26
C CYS A 51 -10.68 7.58 6.85
N VAL A 52 -11.13 7.34 8.09
CA VAL A 52 -11.92 8.30 8.87
C VAL A 52 -11.04 9.38 9.48
N ASN A 53 -9.88 8.99 10.04
CA ASN A 53 -8.94 9.92 10.65
C ASN A 53 -7.95 10.45 9.61
N VAL A 54 -8.42 11.38 8.78
CA VAL A 54 -7.65 11.98 7.68
C VAL A 54 -6.37 12.63 8.20
N LYS A 55 -6.45 13.45 9.26
CA LYS A 55 -5.28 14.17 9.81
C LYS A 55 -4.14 13.21 10.17
N PHE A 56 -4.44 12.14 10.89
CA PHE A 56 -3.43 11.16 11.29
C PHE A 56 -2.79 10.46 10.08
N HIS A 57 -3.61 9.97 9.14
CA HIS A 57 -3.08 9.21 8.00
C HIS A 57 -2.38 10.11 6.98
N SER A 58 -2.78 11.37 6.83
CA SER A 58 -2.08 12.34 6.00
C SER A 58 -0.69 12.68 6.57
N GLU A 59 -0.54 12.86 7.88
CA GLU A 59 0.77 13.08 8.49
C GLU A 59 1.66 11.83 8.40
N TRP A 60 1.10 10.65 8.66
CA TRP A 60 1.81 9.38 8.52
C TRP A 60 2.28 9.15 7.07
N ALA A 61 1.42 9.41 6.08
CA ALA A 61 1.73 9.17 4.67
C ALA A 61 2.91 10.01 4.14
N LYS A 62 3.17 11.20 4.70
CA LYS A 62 4.28 12.08 4.30
C LYS A 62 5.67 11.43 4.47
N GLN A 63 5.76 10.34 5.22
CA GLN A 63 6.99 9.57 5.40
C GLN A 63 7.37 8.77 4.14
N TYR A 64 6.44 8.63 3.18
CA TYR A 64 6.61 7.85 1.96
C TYR A 64 6.49 8.75 0.72
N THR A 65 7.21 8.39 -0.33
CA THR A 65 7.41 9.24 -1.52
C THR A 65 6.35 9.10 -2.63
N LYS A 66 5.28 8.32 -2.40
CA LYS A 66 4.24 7.99 -3.39
C LYS A 66 2.89 8.63 -3.09
#